data_AF-L9UYA5-F1
#
_entry.id   AF-L9UYA5-F1
#
_cell.length_a   1.000
_cell.length_b   1.000
_cell.length_c   1.000
_cell.angle_alpha   90.00
_cell.angle_beta   90.00
_cell.angle_gamma   90.00
#
_symmetry.space_group_name_H-M   'P 1'
#
loop_
_entity.id
_entity.type
_entity.pdbx_description
1 polymer ?
#
loop_
_entity_poly.entity_id
_entity_poly.type
_entity_poly.pdbx_seq_one_letter_code
_entity_poly.pdbx_strand_id
1 'polypeptide(L)' 'MTTTDRERITGEVTVSDEKRYQAIHRVRSRIDELETDVDVLAEHHPELLKELRDVVCDEG' A
#
# COMPACT_ATOMS: atom_id res chain seq x y z
N MET A 1 -0.28 1.91 5.09
CA MET A 1 0.44 3.19 4.96
C MET A 1 -0.26 4.23 5.82
N THR A 2 0.46 4.95 6.67
CA THR A 2 -0.09 6.05 7.49
C THR A 2 -0.07 7.39 6.71
N THR A 3 -0.72 8.42 7.22
CA THR A 3 -0.62 9.79 6.66
C THR A 3 0.83 10.25 6.60
N THR A 4 1.58 10.04 7.67
CA THR A 4 3.00 10.39 7.75
C THR A 4 3.87 9.63 6.76
N ASP A 5 3.55 8.36 6.47
CA ASP A 5 4.26 7.62 5.42
C ASP A 5 4.03 8.26 4.04
N ARG A 6 2.79 8.71 3.75
CA ARG A 6 2.48 9.43 2.50
C ARG A 6 3.27 10.71 2.38
N GLU A 7 3.20 11.59 3.38
CA GLU A 7 3.90 12.87 3.41
C GLU A 7 5.42 12.72 3.21
N ARG A 8 6.01 11.66 3.79
CA ARG A 8 7.45 11.36 3.65
C ARG A 8 7.82 10.84 2.26
N ILE A 9 6.94 10.09 1.61
CA ILE A 9 7.16 9.53 0.27
C ILE A 9 6.99 10.62 -0.79
N THR A 10 5.94 11.43 -0.68
CA THR A 10 5.61 12.55 -1.58
C THR A 10 6.63 13.69 -1.48
N GLY A 11 7.33 13.80 -0.36
CA GLY A 11 8.29 14.87 -0.10
C GLY A 11 7.62 16.15 0.41
N GLU A 12 6.34 16.10 0.78
CA GLU A 12 5.61 17.20 1.42
C GLU A 12 6.28 17.64 2.73
N VAL A 13 6.95 16.72 3.41
CA VAL A 13 7.77 17.00 4.58
C VAL A 13 9.25 16.72 4.30
N THR A 14 10.11 17.70 4.62
CA THR A 14 11.56 17.50 4.55
C THR A 14 12.01 16.66 5.75
N VAL A 15 12.48 15.44 5.47
CA VAL A 15 13.01 14.49 6.45
C VAL A 15 14.37 13.95 5.99
N SER A 16 15.11 13.29 6.87
CA SER A 16 16.33 12.60 6.48
C SER A 16 16.05 11.47 5.48
N ASP A 17 17.03 11.17 4.64
CA ASP A 17 16.95 10.08 3.67
C ASP A 17 16.64 8.74 4.35
N GLU A 18 17.16 8.50 5.55
CA GLU A 18 16.84 7.31 6.34
C GLU A 18 15.33 7.22 6.67
N LYS A 19 14.71 8.32 7.11
CA LYS A 19 13.28 8.33 7.46
C LYS A 19 12.39 8.15 6.22
N ARG A 20 12.80 8.72 5.09
CA ARG A 20 12.15 8.50 3.79
C ARG A 20 12.29 7.05 3.36
N TYR A 21 13.49 6.48 3.44
CA TYR A 21 13.76 5.09 3.12
C TYR A 21 12.93 4.13 3.99
N GLN A 22 12.84 4.37 5.29
CA GLN A 22 12.00 3.57 6.19
C GLN A 22 10.51 3.62 5.81
N ALA A 23 9.99 4.79 5.39
CA ALA A 23 8.62 4.90 4.92
C ALA A 23 8.39 4.07 3.65
N ILE A 24 9.31 4.17 2.69
CA ILE A 24 9.29 3.36 1.46
C ILE A 24 9.32 1.86 1.79
N HIS A 25 10.22 1.44 2.68
CA HIS A 25 10.34 0.03 3.08
C HIS A 25 9.05 -0.50 3.72
N ARG A 26 8.43 0.27 4.62
CA ARG A 26 7.14 -0.12 5.22
C ARG A 26 6.05 -0.30 4.17
N VAL A 27 6.02 0.57 3.15
CA VAL A 27 5.05 0.46 2.07
C VAL A 27 5.32 -0.77 1.22
N ARG A 28 6.59 -1.07 0.90
CA ARG A 28 6.97 -2.28 0.17
C ARG A 28 6.52 -3.55 0.89
N SER A 29 6.83 -3.69 2.18
CA SER A 29 6.41 -4.87 2.95
C SER A 29 4.90 -5.07 2.92
N ARG A 30 4.11 -4.00 2.93
CA ARG A 30 2.65 -4.07 2.85
C ARG A 30 2.13 -4.40 1.44
N ILE A 31 2.88 -4.07 0.40
CA ILE A 31 2.59 -4.53 -0.97
C ILE A 31 2.85 -6.03 -1.07
N ASP A 32 3.94 -6.53 -0.48
CA ASP A 32 4.23 -7.95 -0.46
C ASP A 32 3.15 -8.73 0.32
N GLU A 33 2.70 -8.21 1.47
CA GLU A 33 1.59 -8.79 2.24
C GLU A 33 0.26 -8.83 1.46
N LEU A 34 0.01 -7.84 0.59
CA LEU A 34 -1.21 -7.78 -0.22
C LEU A 34 -1.33 -8.98 -1.17
N GLU A 35 -0.24 -9.61 -1.59
CA GLU A 35 -0.32 -10.85 -2.39
C GLU A 35 -1.04 -11.96 -1.61
N THR A 36 -0.68 -12.14 -0.34
CA THR A 36 -1.35 -13.12 0.52
C THR A 36 -2.79 -12.70 0.84
N ASP A 37 -3.02 -11.41 1.09
CA ASP A 37 -4.37 -10.90 1.36
C ASP A 37 -5.30 -11.13 0.16
N VAL A 38 -4.81 -11.00 -1.07
CA VAL A 38 -5.59 -11.26 -2.29
C VAL A 38 -6.08 -12.70 -2.34
N ASP A 39 -5.23 -13.67 -2.00
CA ASP A 39 -5.62 -15.09 -1.97
C ASP A 39 -6.71 -15.35 -0.91
N VAL A 40 -6.53 -14.79 0.29
CA VAL A 40 -7.52 -14.89 1.39
C VAL A 40 -8.86 -14.27 1.00
N LEU A 41 -8.84 -13.10 0.36
CA LEU A 41 -10.05 -12.43 -0.10
C LEU A 41 -10.71 -13.20 -1.26
N ALA A 42 -9.93 -13.79 -2.17
CA ALA A 42 -10.47 -14.60 -3.25
C ALA A 42 -11.25 -15.82 -2.72
N GLU A 43 -10.76 -16.44 -1.65
CA GLU A 43 -11.38 -17.62 -1.04
C GLU A 43 -12.62 -17.25 -0.20
N HIS A 44 -12.52 -16.22 0.64
CA HIS A 44 -13.52 -15.97 1.67
C HIS A 44 -14.45 -14.78 1.40
N HIS A 45 -13.99 -13.77 0.65
CA HIS A 45 -14.69 -12.50 0.44
C HIS A 45 -14.47 -11.94 -0.98
N PRO A 46 -14.92 -12.65 -2.03
CA PRO A 46 -14.65 -12.27 -3.41
C PRO A 46 -15.23 -10.89 -3.78
N GLU A 47 -16.26 -10.42 -3.08
CA GLU A 47 -16.80 -9.07 -3.20
C GLU A 47 -15.79 -8.00 -2.77
N LEU A 48 -15.07 -8.20 -1.66
CA LEU A 48 -14.05 -7.28 -1.19
C LEU A 48 -12.82 -7.31 -2.10
N LEU A 49 -12.47 -8.47 -2.64
CA LEU A 49 -11.41 -8.56 -3.66
C LEU A 49 -11.79 -7.76 -4.91
N LYS A 50 -13.05 -7.81 -5.33
CA LYS A 50 -13.53 -7.00 -6.45
C LYS A 50 -13.41 -5.50 -6.14
N GLU A 51 -13.88 -5.06 -4.97
CA GLU A 51 -13.74 -3.65 -4.56
C GLU A 51 -12.27 -3.19 -4.52
N LEU A 52 -11.37 -4.04 -4.00
CA LEU A 52 -9.93 -3.76 -3.99
C LEU A 52 -9.38 -3.60 -5.41
N ARG A 53 -9.75 -4.51 -6.33
CA ARG A 53 -9.34 -4.45 -7.74
C ARG A 53 -9.91 -3.24 -8.45
N ASP A 54 -11.17 -2.90 -8.21
CA ASP A 54 -11.78 -1.71 -8.81
C ASP A 54 -11.00 -0.45 -8.39
N VAL A 55 -10.61 -0.32 -7.11
CA VAL A 55 -9.83 0.84 -6.63
C VAL A 55 -8.38 0.87 -7.14
N VAL A 56 -7.74 -0.29 -7.33
CA VAL A 56 -6.31 -0.38 -7.70
C VAL A 56 -6.10 -0.44 -9.22
N CYS A 57 -7.01 -1.08 -9.94
CA CYS A 57 -6.93 -1.36 -11.37
C CYS A 57 -7.85 -0.48 -12.23
N ASP A 58 -8.67 0.41 -11.65
CA ASP A 58 -9.21 1.55 -12.41
C ASP A 58 -8.05 2.49 -12.77
N GLU A 59 -7.30 2.07 -13.79
CA GLU A 59 -6.25 2.83 -14.44
C GLU A 59 -6.88 3.76 -15.49
N GLY A 60 -6.57 5.04 -15.37
CA GLY A 60 -6.16 5.81 -16.55
C GLY A 60 -4.68 5.54 -16.84
#